data_AF-A0A651DB39-F1
#
_entry.id   AF-A0A651DB39-F1
#
_cell.length_a   1.000
_cell.length_b   1.000
_cell.length_c   1.000
_cell.angle_alpha   90.00
_cell.angle_beta   90.00
_cell.angle_gamma   90.00
#
_symmetry.space_group_name_H-M   'P 1'
#
loop_
_entity.id
_entity.type
_entity.pdbx_description
1 polymer ?
#
loop_
_entity_poly.entity_id
_entity_poly.type
_entity_poly.pdbx_seq_one_letter_code
_entity_poly.pdbx_strand_id
1 'polypeptide(L)'
;MIPLLLVLAAYLLGATPTSFWVGRAISGRDLRREGSGNLGATNALRVLGWKAALPVLVVDLAKGWAPVALFPLIDGSAAPWLALLYGAATIIGHVYSFWVGFRGGKGVATSAGVFLALAPWALLAAFAVWLVAVVVSRMVSLGSIL
;
A
#
# COMPACT_ATOMS: atom_id res chain seq x y z
N MET A 1 20.07 11.80 -12.76
CA MET A 1 18.73 12.16 -13.28
C MET A 1 17.76 10.99 -13.21
N ILE A 2 18.14 9.79 -13.67
CA ILE A 2 17.28 8.59 -13.64
C ILE A 2 16.72 8.28 -12.23
N PRO A 3 17.52 8.29 -11.14
CA PRO A 3 16.98 7.97 -9.81
C PRO A 3 15.86 8.92 -9.36
N LEU A 4 15.95 10.22 -9.67
CA LEU A 4 14.92 11.19 -9.32
C LEU A 4 13.60 10.91 -10.06
N LEU A 5 13.67 10.56 -11.34
CA LEU A 5 12.50 10.17 -12.13
C LEU A 5 11.86 8.89 -11.57
N LEU A 6 12.68 7.93 -11.10
CA LEU A 6 12.20 6.71 -10.48
C LEU A 6 11.58 6.96 -9.09
N VAL A 7 12.11 7.90 -8.31
CA VAL A 7 11.44 8.34 -7.06
C VAL A 7 10.07 8.94 -7.36
N LEU A 8 9.97 9.79 -8.38
CA LEU A 8 8.68 10.35 -8.80
C LEU A 8 7.73 9.26 -9.30
N ALA A 9 8.22 8.31 -10.10
CA ALA A 9 7.44 7.17 -10.57
C ALA A 9 6.96 6.30 -9.40
N ALA A 10 7.81 6.05 -8.40
CA ALA A 10 7.48 5.29 -7.21
C ALA A 10 6.34 5.96 -6.42
N TYR A 11 6.40 7.29 -6.27
CA TYR A 11 5.32 8.07 -5.69
C TYR A 11 4.02 7.97 -6.49
N LEU A 12 4.05 8.16 -7.82
CA LEU A 12 2.86 8.11 -8.67
C LEU A 12 2.20 6.72 -8.67
N LEU A 13 3.01 5.66 -8.71
CA LEU A 13 2.54 4.27 -8.59
C LEU A 13 1.86 4.06 -7.25
N GLY A 14 2.52 4.46 -6.15
CA GLY A 14 1.95 4.39 -4.80
C GLY A 14 0.65 5.17 -4.66
N ALA A 15 0.60 6.36 -5.26
CA ALA A 15 -0.57 7.24 -5.25
C ALA A 15 -1.79 6.63 -5.93
N THR A 16 -1.64 5.67 -6.84
CA THR A 16 -2.79 5.06 -7.53
C THR A 16 -3.84 4.54 -6.51
N PRO A 17 -5.06 5.13 -6.46
CA PRO A 17 -6.00 4.90 -5.37
C PRO A 17 -6.88 3.67 -5.68
N THR A 18 -6.30 2.47 -5.60
CA THR A 18 -6.94 1.23 -6.07
C THR A 18 -8.35 1.02 -5.52
N SER A 19 -8.55 1.17 -4.20
CA SER A 19 -9.87 0.97 -3.58
C SER A 19 -10.91 1.97 -4.08
N PHE A 20 -10.50 3.20 -4.40
CA PHE A 20 -11.39 4.22 -4.96
C PHE A 20 -11.90 3.79 -6.33
N TRP A 21 -10.99 3.38 -7.23
CA TRP A 21 -11.33 2.90 -8.56
C TRP A 21 -12.22 1.65 -8.52
N VAL A 22 -11.86 0.68 -7.67
CA VAL A 22 -12.65 -0.55 -7.50
C VAL A 22 -14.06 -0.24 -6.97
N GLY A 23 -14.19 0.66 -6.00
CA GLY A 23 -15.51 1.07 -5.49
C GLY A 23 -16.38 1.72 -6.55
N ARG A 24 -15.80 2.65 -7.32
CA ARG A 24 -16.49 3.32 -8.43
C ARG A 24 -16.87 2.36 -9.55
N ALA A 25 -15.97 1.48 -9.95
CA ALA A 25 -16.17 0.58 -11.09
C ALA A 25 -17.17 -0.56 -10.78
N ILE A 26 -17.10 -1.16 -9.60
CA ILE A 26 -17.92 -2.34 -9.27
C ILE A 26 -19.33 -1.94 -8.80
N SER A 27 -19.46 -0.81 -8.09
CA SER A 27 -20.69 -0.49 -7.36
C SER A 27 -21.18 0.95 -7.55
N GLY A 28 -20.44 1.79 -8.28
CA GLY A 28 -20.72 3.23 -8.38
C GLY A 28 -20.47 4.02 -7.10
N ARG A 29 -20.06 3.35 -6.01
CA ARG A 29 -19.91 3.94 -4.67
C ARG A 29 -18.57 4.64 -4.49
N ASP A 30 -18.58 5.70 -3.69
CA ASP A 30 -17.37 6.39 -3.26
C ASP A 30 -16.98 5.94 -1.86
N LEU A 31 -15.96 5.08 -1.76
CA LEU A 31 -15.51 4.52 -0.48
C LEU A 31 -15.02 5.56 0.53
N ARG A 32 -14.79 6.82 0.11
CA ARG A 32 -14.47 7.92 1.05
C ARG A 32 -15.68 8.34 1.88
N ARG A 33 -16.89 8.02 1.42
CA ARG A 33 -18.17 8.37 2.06
C ARG A 33 -18.83 7.19 2.77
N GLU A 34 -18.23 6.01 2.72
CA GLU A 34 -18.82 4.77 3.25
C GLU A 34 -17.86 4.01 4.17
N GLY A 35 -18.43 3.22 5.09
CA GLY A 35 -17.67 2.46 6.08
C GLY A 35 -16.83 3.36 6.98
N SER A 36 -15.51 3.16 7.01
CA SER A 36 -14.59 4.03 7.75
C SER A 36 -14.09 5.24 6.95
N GLY A 37 -14.54 5.42 5.70
CA GLY A 37 -14.10 6.49 4.80
C GLY A 37 -12.64 6.37 4.31
N ASN A 38 -11.92 5.34 4.72
CA ASN A 38 -10.50 5.15 4.38
C ASN A 38 -10.35 4.41 3.04
N LEU A 39 -9.39 4.81 2.23
CA LEU A 39 -9.09 4.15 0.95
C LEU A 39 -8.10 3.00 1.13
N GLY A 40 -8.62 1.83 1.49
CA GLY A 40 -7.81 0.61 1.54
C GLY A 40 -8.66 -0.66 1.60
N ALA A 41 -7.98 -1.81 1.53
CA ALA A 41 -8.62 -3.12 1.44
C ALA A 41 -9.59 -3.42 2.60
N THR A 42 -9.29 -3.00 3.84
CA THR A 42 -10.19 -3.21 4.99
C THR A 42 -11.53 -2.49 4.83
N ASN A 43 -11.54 -1.27 4.29
CA ASN A 43 -12.81 -0.56 4.06
C ASN A 43 -13.55 -1.14 2.85
N ALA A 44 -12.82 -1.51 1.80
CA ALA A 44 -13.40 -2.22 0.65
C ALA A 44 -14.05 -3.54 1.09
N LEU A 45 -13.44 -4.29 2.01
CA LEU A 45 -14.00 -5.51 2.59
C LEU A 45 -15.31 -5.22 3.33
N ARG A 46 -15.34 -4.15 4.13
CA ARG A 46 -16.52 -3.75 4.89
C ARG A 46 -17.69 -3.32 4.01
N VAL A 47 -17.42 -2.58 2.92
CA VAL A 47 -18.46 -1.95 2.10
C VAL A 47 -18.87 -2.82 0.91
N LEU A 48 -17.91 -3.51 0.27
CA LEU A 48 -18.09 -4.20 -1.02
C LEU A 48 -17.88 -5.72 -0.93
N GLY A 49 -17.44 -6.24 0.23
CA GLY A 49 -17.15 -7.64 0.44
C GLY A 49 -15.78 -8.09 -0.09
N TRP A 50 -15.45 -9.36 0.18
CA TRP A 50 -14.09 -9.89 -0.02
C TRP A 50 -13.66 -9.94 -1.48
N LYS A 51 -14.59 -10.16 -2.43
CA LYS A 51 -14.31 -10.22 -3.86
C LYS A 51 -13.75 -8.91 -4.40
N ALA A 52 -14.18 -7.77 -3.86
CA ALA A 52 -13.65 -6.46 -4.21
C ALA A 52 -12.41 -6.09 -3.38
N ALA A 53 -12.35 -6.52 -2.12
CA ALA A 53 -11.23 -6.22 -1.23
C ALA A 53 -9.93 -6.95 -1.60
N LEU A 54 -10.02 -8.18 -2.09
CA LEU A 54 -8.84 -8.99 -2.41
C LEU A 54 -8.01 -8.38 -3.56
N PRO A 55 -8.59 -7.96 -4.71
CA PRO A 55 -7.85 -7.23 -5.74
C PRO A 55 -7.21 -5.95 -5.22
N VAL A 56 -7.91 -5.18 -4.37
CA VAL A 56 -7.35 -3.97 -3.75
C VAL A 56 -6.11 -4.30 -2.93
N LEU A 57 -6.18 -5.34 -2.09
CA LEU A 57 -5.05 -5.78 -1.27
C LEU A 57 -3.86 -6.20 -2.13
N VAL A 58 -4.10 -7.02 -3.16
CA VAL A 58 -3.05 -7.53 -4.05
C VAL A 58 -2.36 -6.40 -4.79
N VAL A 59 -3.12 -5.47 -5.37
CA VAL A 59 -2.55 -4.32 -6.10
C VAL A 59 -1.84 -3.37 -5.15
N ASP A 60 -2.38 -3.09 -3.96
CA ASP A 60 -1.73 -2.21 -2.98
C ASP A 60 -0.43 -2.79 -2.42
N LEU A 61 -0.33 -4.12 -2.33
CA LEU A 61 0.90 -4.83 -1.98
C LEU A 61 1.88 -4.82 -3.17
N ALA A 62 1.41 -5.17 -4.37
CA ALA A 62 2.23 -5.21 -5.58
C ALA A 62 2.83 -3.84 -5.93
N LYS A 63 2.05 -2.76 -5.81
CA LYS A 63 2.54 -1.39 -6.05
C LYS A 63 3.59 -0.96 -5.03
N GLY A 64 3.57 -1.51 -3.81
CA GLY A 64 4.61 -1.34 -2.79
C GLY A 64 5.89 -2.09 -3.11
N TRP A 65 5.74 -3.35 -3.53
CA TRP A 65 6.86 -4.25 -3.85
C TRP A 65 7.61 -3.84 -5.12
N ALA A 66 6.88 -3.51 -6.20
CA ALA A 66 7.46 -3.36 -7.54
C ALA A 66 8.52 -2.25 -7.65
N PRO A 67 8.32 -1.01 -7.13
CA PRO A 67 9.36 0.02 -7.20
C PRO A 67 10.63 -0.39 -6.48
N VAL A 68 10.51 -1.06 -5.35
CA VAL A 68 11.65 -1.48 -4.53
C VAL A 68 12.41 -2.64 -5.16
N ALA A 69 11.71 -3.59 -5.77
CA ALA A 69 12.32 -4.75 -6.39
C ALA A 69 12.89 -4.47 -7.80
N LEU A 70 12.26 -3.57 -8.57
CA LEU A 70 12.56 -3.40 -9.99
C LEU A 70 13.38 -2.16 -10.31
N PHE A 71 13.19 -1.03 -9.60
CA PHE A 71 13.90 0.21 -9.92
C PHE A 71 15.42 0.14 -9.69
N PRO A 72 15.92 -0.56 -8.65
CA PRO A 72 17.38 -0.76 -8.50
C PRO A 72 18.03 -1.50 -9.67
N LEU A 73 17.26 -2.23 -10.49
CA LEU A 73 17.79 -2.93 -11.68
C LEU A 73 18.00 -2.00 -12.88
N ILE A 74 17.42 -0.79 -12.85
CA ILE A 74 17.39 0.13 -13.99
C ILE A 74 17.83 1.56 -13.63
N ASP A 75 18.06 1.86 -12.35
CA ASP A 75 18.44 3.20 -11.89
C ASP A 75 19.90 3.57 -12.22
N GLY A 76 20.72 2.57 -12.56
CA GLY A 76 22.13 2.72 -12.91
C GLY A 76 23.03 3.11 -11.73
N SER A 77 22.53 2.97 -10.50
CA SER A 77 23.21 3.38 -9.28
C SER A 77 23.73 2.18 -8.49
N ALA A 78 24.94 2.30 -7.94
CA ALA A 78 25.46 1.33 -6.99
C ALA A 78 24.96 1.57 -5.55
N ALA A 79 24.07 2.55 -5.34
CA ALA A 79 23.69 3.03 -4.03
C ALA A 79 22.47 2.24 -3.48
N PRO A 80 22.66 1.29 -2.53
CA PRO A 80 21.58 0.42 -2.06
C PRO A 80 20.47 1.17 -1.31
N TRP A 81 20.77 2.37 -0.78
CA TRP A 81 19.80 3.18 -0.06
C TRP A 81 18.69 3.74 -0.96
N LEU A 82 18.86 3.75 -2.29
CA LEU A 82 17.81 4.21 -3.21
C LEU A 82 16.55 3.34 -3.16
N ALA A 83 16.69 2.04 -2.91
CA ALA A 83 15.55 1.14 -2.73
C ALA A 83 14.65 1.58 -1.55
N LEU A 84 15.26 2.09 -0.47
CA LEU A 84 14.53 2.65 0.67
C LEU A 84 13.78 3.93 0.27
N LEU A 85 14.40 4.78 -0.56
CA LEU A 85 13.78 6.01 -1.03
C LEU A 85 12.59 5.72 -1.97
N TYR A 86 12.70 4.72 -2.84
CA TYR A 86 11.58 4.25 -3.67
C TYR A 86 10.43 3.74 -2.81
N GLY A 87 10.71 2.89 -1.82
CA GLY A 87 9.71 2.39 -0.88
C GLY A 87 9.02 3.51 -0.10
N ALA A 88 9.80 4.46 0.43
CA ALA A 88 9.26 5.62 1.14
C ALA A 88 8.37 6.48 0.24
N ALA A 89 8.82 6.79 -0.99
CA ALA A 89 8.05 7.57 -1.95
C ALA A 89 6.72 6.88 -2.30
N THR A 90 6.72 5.55 -2.47
CA THR A 90 5.51 4.77 -2.73
C THR A 90 4.53 4.77 -1.56
N ILE A 91 5.01 4.62 -0.33
CA ILE A 91 4.17 4.71 0.87
C ILE A 91 3.57 6.12 1.01
N ILE A 92 4.39 7.15 0.83
CA ILE A 92 3.95 8.56 0.83
C ILE A 92 2.89 8.79 -0.25
N GLY A 93 3.10 8.27 -1.46
CA GLY A 93 2.11 8.32 -2.54
C GLY A 93 0.78 7.69 -2.12
N HIS A 94 0.81 6.48 -1.54
CA HIS A 94 -0.41 5.81 -1.10
C HIS A 94 -1.17 6.60 -0.03
N VAL A 95 -0.47 7.19 0.94
CA VAL A 95 -1.07 7.94 2.05
C VAL A 95 -1.55 9.31 1.58
N TYR A 96 -0.73 10.01 0.80
CA TYR A 96 -0.98 11.35 0.28
C TYR A 96 -1.20 11.32 -1.23
N SER A 97 -2.16 10.51 -1.68
CA SER A 97 -2.42 10.34 -3.10
C SER A 97 -2.93 11.63 -3.76
N PHE A 98 -2.17 12.14 -4.72
CA PHE A 98 -2.56 13.25 -5.61
C PHE A 98 -3.95 13.07 -6.23
N TRP A 99 -4.27 11.86 -6.70
CA TRP A 99 -5.52 11.54 -7.42
C TRP A 99 -6.81 11.72 -6.62
N VAL A 100 -6.71 11.74 -5.29
CA VAL A 100 -7.87 11.82 -4.38
C VAL A 100 -7.76 13.00 -3.40
N GLY A 101 -7.04 14.05 -3.80
CA GLY A 101 -6.89 15.27 -3.01
C GLY A 101 -6.01 15.08 -1.78
N PHE A 102 -4.95 14.27 -1.91
CA PHE A 102 -3.96 13.98 -0.85
C PHE A 102 -4.53 13.33 0.42
N ARG A 103 -5.69 12.67 0.29
CA ARG A 103 -6.34 11.89 1.34
C ARG A 103 -6.49 10.44 0.89
N GLY A 104 -5.36 9.72 0.92
CA GLY A 104 -5.25 8.33 0.49
C GLY A 104 -5.60 7.33 1.58
N GLY A 105 -4.89 6.21 1.58
CA GLY A 105 -5.07 5.13 2.56
C GLY A 105 -4.11 5.22 3.75
N LYS A 106 -4.09 4.16 4.57
CA LYS A 106 -3.20 4.07 5.76
C LYS A 106 -1.81 3.49 5.44
N GLY A 107 -1.57 3.02 4.22
CA GLY A 107 -0.27 2.53 3.80
C GLY A 107 0.12 1.13 4.29
N VAL A 108 -0.71 0.42 5.06
CA VAL A 108 -0.35 -0.91 5.63
C VAL A 108 0.02 -1.93 4.56
N ALA A 109 -0.86 -2.18 3.57
CA ALA A 109 -0.59 -3.15 2.51
C ALA A 109 0.58 -2.74 1.60
N THR A 110 0.69 -1.44 1.30
CA THR A 110 1.81 -0.90 0.52
C THR A 110 3.14 -1.00 1.25
N SER A 111 3.16 -0.76 2.57
CA SER A 111 4.34 -0.98 3.40
C SER A 111 4.69 -2.45 3.48
N ALA A 112 3.71 -3.35 3.60
CA ALA A 112 3.95 -4.79 3.53
C ALA A 112 4.60 -5.19 2.20
N GLY A 113 4.17 -4.62 1.07
CA GLY A 113 4.83 -4.82 -0.23
C GLY A 113 6.29 -4.34 -0.25
N VAL A 114 6.56 -3.15 0.28
CA VAL A 114 7.92 -2.60 0.42
C VAL A 114 8.80 -3.54 1.26
N PHE A 115 8.33 -3.96 2.43
CA PHE A 115 9.08 -4.86 3.31
C PHE A 115 9.19 -6.29 2.75
N LEU A 116 8.26 -6.72 1.90
CA LEU A 116 8.38 -8.00 1.20
C LEU A 116 9.60 -8.01 0.27
N ALA A 117 9.92 -6.87 -0.36
CA ALA A 117 11.11 -6.73 -1.19
C ALA A 117 12.40 -6.57 -0.36
N LEU A 118 12.35 -5.80 0.73
CA LEU A 118 13.55 -5.47 1.52
C LEU A 118 13.92 -6.51 2.58
N ALA A 119 12.93 -7.03 3.28
CA ALA A 119 13.11 -7.82 4.50
C ALA A 119 11.94 -8.80 4.71
N PRO A 120 11.79 -9.82 3.83
CA PRO A 120 10.66 -10.74 3.86
C PRO A 120 10.52 -11.49 5.20
N TRP A 121 11.63 -11.82 5.85
CA TRP A 121 11.61 -12.48 7.17
C TRP A 121 11.11 -11.55 8.28
N ALA A 122 11.49 -10.28 8.26
CA ALA A 122 10.97 -9.29 9.20
C ALA A 122 9.47 -9.04 8.96
N LEU A 123 9.04 -9.02 7.70
CA LEU A 123 7.62 -8.95 7.36
C LEU A 123 6.84 -10.15 7.88
N LEU A 124 7.37 -11.37 7.76
CA LEU A 124 6.70 -12.57 8.28
C LEU A 124 6.58 -12.53 9.81
N ALA A 125 7.61 -12.08 10.51
CA ALA A 125 7.57 -11.88 11.95
C ALA A 125 6.53 -10.82 12.35
N ALA A 126 6.51 -9.67 11.66
CA ALA A 126 5.53 -8.61 11.88
C ALA A 126 4.09 -9.10 11.56
N PHE A 127 3.91 -9.91 10.52
CA PHE A 127 2.62 -10.49 10.19
C PHE A 127 2.12 -11.46 11.27
N ALA A 128 3.02 -12.24 11.89
CA ALA A 128 2.66 -13.09 13.03
C ALA A 128 2.18 -12.26 14.22
N VAL A 129 2.89 -11.18 14.56
CA VAL A 129 2.48 -10.23 15.62
C VAL A 129 1.13 -9.60 15.30
N TRP A 130 0.99 -9.08 14.07
CA TRP A 130 -0.27 -8.52 13.56
C TRP A 130 -1.41 -9.53 13.70
N LEU A 131 -1.21 -10.78 13.27
CA LEU A 131 -2.23 -11.82 13.31
C LEU A 131 -2.65 -12.14 14.75
N VAL A 132 -1.70 -12.32 15.67
CA VAL A 132 -1.99 -12.55 17.09
C VAL A 132 -2.76 -11.37 17.67
N ALA A 133 -2.30 -10.14 17.42
CA ALA A 133 -2.97 -8.94 17.87
C ALA A 133 -4.41 -8.84 17.33
N VAL A 134 -4.65 -9.13 16.06
CA VAL A 134 -5.99 -9.11 15.45
C VAL A 134 -6.88 -10.22 15.98
N VAL A 135 -6.36 -11.44 16.16
CA VAL A 135 -7.14 -12.57 16.68
C VAL A 135 -7.58 -12.31 18.13
N VAL A 136 -6.68 -11.78 18.96
CA VAL A 136 -6.96 -11.49 20.38
C VAL A 136 -7.85 -10.26 20.54
N SER A 137 -7.52 -9.15 19.88
CA SER A 137 -8.23 -7.87 20.09
C SER A 137 -9.46 -7.70 19.20
N ARG A 138 -9.61 -8.51 18.14
CA ARG A 138 -10.57 -8.30 17.05
C ARG A 138 -10.44 -6.93 16.34
N MET A 139 -9.32 -6.22 16.53
CA MET A 139 -9.09 -4.89 15.96
C MET A 139 -7.95 -4.91 14.95
N VAL A 140 -8.29 -4.80 13.66
CA VAL A 140 -7.33 -4.68 12.56
C VAL A 140 -6.40 -3.46 12.73
N SER A 141 -6.94 -2.35 13.24
CA SER A 141 -6.15 -1.13 13.46
C SER A 141 -5.09 -1.28 14.54
N LEU A 142 -5.39 -2.01 15.64
CA LEU A 142 -4.42 -2.25 16.69
C LEU A 142 -3.31 -3.17 16.18
N GLY A 143 -3.69 -4.26 15.50
CA GLY A 143 -2.72 -5.15 14.89
C GLY A 143 -1.79 -4.42 13.93
N SER A 144 -2.29 -3.46 13.14
CA SER A 144 -1.45 -2.69 12.20
C SER A 144 -0.49 -1.70 12.85
N ILE A 145 -0.64 -1.40 14.14
CA ILE A 145 0.25 -0.52 14.91
C ILE A 145 1.35 -1.33 15.61
N LEU A 146 1.02 -2.55 16.05
CA LEU A 146 1.91 -3.50 16.73
C LEU A 146 2.79 -4.27 15.73
#